data_AF-A0A2N1TGW5-F1
#
_entry.id   AF-A0A2N1TGW5-F1
#
_cell.length_a   1.000
_cell.length_b   1.000
_cell.length_c   1.000
_cell.angle_alpha   90.00
_cell.angle_beta   90.00
_cell.angle_gamma   90.00
#
_symmetry.space_group_name_H-M   'P 1'
#
loop_
_entity.id
_entity.type
_entity.pdbx_description
1 polymer ?
#
loop_
_entity_poly.entity_id
_entity_poly.type
_entity_poly.pdbx_seq_one_letter_code
_entity_poly.pdbx_strand_id
1 'polypeptide(L)'
;MSKEELEGAIYETIEYLTKYELSPTAQKLIRFYFNESTGDSSYLRALDAIERYFPESLPPVEEQSPRLQKLLETLKLEADRWDLE
;
A
#
# COMPACT_ATOMS: atom_id res chain seq x y z
N MET A 1 16.34 -3.41 -7.13
CA MET A 1 15.89 -2.76 -5.87
C MET A 1 14.40 -2.80 -6.02
N SER A 2 13.70 -3.57 -5.18
CA SER A 2 12.37 -4.00 -5.58
C SER A 2 11.42 -4.31 -4.45
N LYS A 3 11.77 -5.20 -3.51
CA LYS A 3 10.76 -5.68 -2.55
C LYS A 3 10.54 -4.73 -1.40
N GLU A 4 11.65 -4.25 -0.86
CA GLU A 4 11.68 -3.44 0.35
C GLU A 4 11.10 -2.05 0.09
N GLU A 5 11.26 -1.52 -1.13
CA GLU A 5 10.69 -0.24 -1.57
C GLU A 5 9.17 -0.32 -1.72
N LEU A 6 8.64 -1.38 -2.35
CA LEU A 6 7.20 -1.60 -2.43
C LEU A 6 6.58 -1.84 -1.05
N GLU A 7 7.18 -2.70 -0.23
CA GLU A 7 6.71 -2.90 1.16
C GLU A 7 6.72 -1.59 1.96
N GLY A 8 7.78 -0.79 1.83
CA GLY A 8 7.88 0.53 2.45
C GLY A 8 6.75 1.47 2.01
N ALA A 9 6.48 1.56 0.70
CA ALA A 9 5.42 2.41 0.17
C ALA A 9 4.02 2.00 0.67
N ILE A 10 3.77 0.69 0.82
CA ILE A 10 2.52 0.17 1.41
C ILE A 10 2.41 0.63 2.87
N TYR A 11 3.48 0.45 3.65
CA TYR A 11 3.48 0.82 5.07
C TYR A 11 3.30 2.32 5.26
N GLU A 12 4.04 3.16 4.55
CA GLU A 12 3.92 4.62 4.63
C GLU A 12 2.50 5.10 4.31
N THR A 13 1.85 4.48 3.31
CA THR A 13 0.47 4.80 2.94
C THR A 13 -0.49 4.47 4.07
N ILE A 14 -0.36 3.29 4.68
CA ILE A 14 -1.20 2.85 5.80
C ILE A 14 -0.98 3.72 7.04
N GLU A 15 0.28 4.03 7.38
CA GLU A 15 0.61 4.89 8.52
C GLU A 15 0.05 6.30 8.33
N TYR A 16 0.07 6.80 7.10
CA TYR A 16 -0.56 8.08 6.76
C TYR A 16 -2.09 8.05 6.96
N LEU A 17 -2.76 7.00 6.49
CA LEU A 17 -4.22 6.85 6.59
C LEU A 17 -4.68 6.66 8.04
N THR A 18 -3.99 5.77 8.77
CA THR A 18 -4.34 5.43 10.16
C THR A 18 -3.85 6.47 11.16
N LYS A 19 -2.84 7.28 10.80
CA LYS A 19 -2.13 8.23 11.68
C LYS A 19 -1.37 7.54 12.83
N TYR A 20 -1.04 6.26 12.66
CA TYR A 20 -0.28 5.46 13.63
C TYR A 20 0.87 4.74 12.94
N GLU A 21 1.99 4.59 13.64
CA GLU A 21 3.12 3.75 13.18
C GLU A 21 2.74 2.27 13.21
N LEU A 22 3.23 1.51 12.23
CA LEU A 22 2.97 0.08 12.12
C LEU A 22 3.89 -0.73 13.04
N SER A 23 3.28 -1.52 13.92
CA SER A 23 4.02 -2.54 14.66
C SER A 23 4.60 -3.61 13.73
N PRO A 24 5.66 -4.33 14.12
CA PRO A 24 6.18 -5.45 13.33
C PRO A 24 5.14 -6.55 13.04
N THR A 25 4.18 -6.75 13.95
CA THR A 25 3.06 -7.69 13.75
C THR A 25 2.11 -7.19 12.68
N ALA A 26 1.80 -5.90 12.66
CA ALA A 26 0.96 -5.28 11.63
C ALA A 26 1.62 -5.38 10.25
N GLN A 27 2.93 -5.10 10.14
CA GLN A 27 3.67 -5.26 8.88
C GLN A 27 3.63 -6.71 8.36
N LYS A 28 3.74 -7.70 9.25
CA LYS A 28 3.58 -9.12 8.86
C LYS A 28 2.18 -9.43 8.34
N LEU A 29 1.15 -8.87 8.98
CA LEU A 29 -0.24 -9.04 8.57
C LEU A 29 -0.50 -8.40 7.19
N ILE A 30 0.00 -7.20 6.95
CA ILE A 30 -0.10 -6.50 5.66
C ILE A 30 0.58 -7.30 4.56
N ARG A 31 1.79 -7.83 4.81
CA ARG A 31 2.47 -8.73 3.85
C ARG A 31 1.65 -9.99 3.57
N PHE A 32 1.03 -10.57 4.58
CA PHE A 32 0.14 -11.71 4.39
C PHE A 32 -1.04 -11.33 3.49
N TYR A 33 -1.70 -10.19 3.71
CA TYR A 33 -2.77 -9.72 2.84
C TYR A 33 -2.32 -9.50 1.39
N PHE A 34 -1.16 -8.88 1.19
CA PHE A 34 -0.58 -8.69 -0.14
C PHE A 34 -0.29 -10.02 -0.86
N ASN A 35 0.22 -11.02 -0.13
CA ASN A 35 0.53 -12.33 -0.69
C ASN A 35 -0.72 -13.16 -1.01
N GLU A 36 -1.79 -13.01 -0.24
CA GLU A 36 -3.08 -13.68 -0.46
C GLU A 36 -3.95 -12.98 -1.51
N SER A 37 -3.61 -11.75 -1.88
CA SER A 37 -4.38 -10.96 -2.83
C SER A 37 -4.36 -11.60 -4.22
N THR A 38 -5.53 -11.66 -4.86
CA THR A 38 -5.70 -12.17 -6.23
C THR A 38 -5.62 -11.06 -7.28
N GLY A 39 -5.13 -9.87 -6.92
CA GLY A 39 -4.98 -8.75 -7.85
C GLY A 39 -4.03 -9.05 -9.00
N ASP A 40 -4.38 -8.61 -10.21
CA ASP A 40 -3.63 -8.90 -11.44
C ASP A 40 -2.30 -8.15 -11.57
N SER A 41 -2.07 -7.12 -10.73
CA SER A 41 -0.82 -6.37 -10.65
C SER A 41 -0.39 -6.18 -9.20
N SER A 42 0.90 -5.94 -8.97
CA SER A 42 1.40 -5.63 -7.63
C SER A 42 0.74 -4.37 -7.06
N TYR A 43 0.32 -3.43 -7.90
CA TYR A 43 -0.40 -2.24 -7.46
C TYR A 43 -1.80 -2.60 -6.92
N LEU A 44 -2.55 -3.44 -7.63
CA LEU A 44 -3.87 -3.90 -7.16
C LEU A 44 -3.76 -4.73 -5.88
N ARG A 45 -2.73 -5.58 -5.78
CA ARG A 45 -2.45 -6.36 -4.57
C ARG A 45 -2.09 -5.48 -3.37
N ALA A 46 -1.35 -4.39 -3.62
CA ALA A 46 -1.05 -3.39 -2.60
C ALA A 46 -2.31 -2.66 -2.13
N LEU A 47 -3.18 -2.23 -3.04
CA LEU A 47 -4.46 -1.59 -2.69
C LEU A 47 -5.35 -2.53 -1.87
N ASP A 48 -5.48 -3.79 -2.27
CA ASP A 48 -6.23 -4.80 -1.51
C ASP A 48 -5.64 -5.00 -0.10
N ALA A 49 -4.31 -5.07 0.03
CA ALA A 49 -3.67 -5.17 1.34
C ALA A 49 -3.93 -3.94 2.23
N ILE A 50 -3.92 -2.74 1.64
CA ILE A 50 -4.24 -1.48 2.32
C ILE A 50 -5.70 -1.49 2.78
N GLU A 51 -6.66 -1.80 1.91
CA GLU A 51 -8.10 -1.83 2.23
C GLU A 51 -8.44 -2.89 3.29
N ARG A 52 -7.78 -4.05 3.24
CA ARG A 52 -7.96 -5.11 4.26
C ARG A 52 -7.41 -4.72 5.63
N TYR A 53 -6.39 -3.85 5.67
CA TYR A 53 -5.81 -3.36 6.93
C TYR A 53 -6.51 -2.10 7.44
N PHE A 54 -6.91 -1.21 6.53
CA PHE A 54 -7.62 0.03 6.78
C PHE A 54 -9.05 -0.08 6.24
N PRO A 55 -10.01 -0.53 7.07
CA PRO A 55 -11.37 -0.85 6.63
C PRO A 55 -12.21 0.38 6.30
N GLU A 56 -11.77 1.57 6.69
CA GLU A 56 -12.27 2.82 6.11
C GLU A 56 -11.72 2.89 4.69
N SER A 57 -12.54 2.58 3.70
CA SER A 57 -12.14 2.61 2.29
C SER A 57 -11.33 3.87 1.95
N LEU A 58 -10.33 3.73 1.07
CA LEU A 58 -9.54 4.86 0.58
C LEU A 58 -10.45 6.02 0.14
N PRO A 59 -10.16 7.26 0.55
CA PRO A 59 -11.00 8.39 0.17
C PRO A 59 -10.99 8.56 -1.36
N PRO A 60 -12.12 8.99 -1.95
CA PRO A 60 -12.21 9.23 -3.39
C PRO A 60 -11.22 10.30 -3.82
N VAL A 61 -10.79 10.28 -5.08
CA VAL A 61 -9.67 11.10 -5.59
C VAL A 61 -9.85 12.59 -5.32
N GLU A 62 -11.10 13.06 -5.36
CA GLU A 62 -11.49 14.44 -5.12
C GLU A 62 -11.29 14.89 -3.66
N GLU A 63 -11.28 13.93 -2.72
CA GLU A 63 -11.11 14.14 -1.28
C GLU A 63 -9.68 13.79 -0.80
N GLN A 64 -8.84 13.23 -1.68
CA GLN A 64 -7.47 12.88 -1.34
C GLN A 64 -6.62 14.14 -1.15
N SER A 65 -5.90 14.18 -0.03
CA SER A 65 -4.91 15.24 0.18
C SER A 65 -3.75 15.12 -0.82
N PRO A 66 -3.02 16.22 -1.12
CA PRO A 66 -1.85 16.16 -1.99
C PRO A 66 -0.77 15.18 -1.49
N ARG A 67 -0.71 14.97 -0.17
CA ARG A 67 0.22 14.00 0.43
C ARG A 67 -0.22 12.57 0.16
N LEU A 68 -1.51 12.27 0.25
CA LEU A 68 -2.04 10.94 -0.07
C LEU A 68 -1.86 10.61 -1.54
N GLN A 69 -2.14 11.57 -2.43
CA GLN A 69 -1.92 11.40 -3.88
C GLN A 69 -0.46 11.03 -4.17
N LYS A 70 0.49 11.76 -3.58
CA LYS A 70 1.93 11.47 -3.73
C LYS A 70 2.30 10.08 -3.21
N LEU A 71 1.74 9.65 -2.08
CA LEU A 71 2.00 8.30 -1.53
C LEU A 71 1.46 7.22 -2.48
N LEU A 72 0.27 7.40 -3.03
CA LEU A 72 -0.33 6.48 -3.98
C LEU A 72 0.41 6.45 -5.34
N GLU A 73 0.93 7.60 -5.79
CA GLU A 73 1.80 7.68 -6.97
C GLU A 73 3.11 6.93 -6.76
N THR A 74 3.78 7.13 -5.61
CA THR A 74 4.99 6.37 -5.24
C THR A 74 4.68 4.88 -5.16
N LEU A 75 3.58 4.50 -4.51
CA LEU A 75 3.15 3.11 -4.41
C LEU A 75 2.97 2.49 -5.79
N LYS A 76 2.33 3.21 -6.72
CA LYS A 76 2.15 2.77 -8.10
C LYS A 76 3.48 2.61 -8.82
N LEU A 77 4.38 3.57 -8.69
CA LEU A 77 5.70 3.52 -9.32
C LEU A 77 6.50 2.30 -8.87
N GLU A 78 6.54 2.03 -7.56
CA GLU A 78 7.30 0.88 -7.03
C GLU A 78 6.63 -0.45 -7.37
N ALA A 79 5.30 -0.50 -7.42
CA ALA A 79 4.57 -1.68 -7.87
C ALA A 79 4.82 -1.98 -9.35
N ASP A 80 4.78 -0.97 -10.22
CA ASP A 80 5.05 -1.13 -11.65
C ASP A 80 6.51 -1.59 -11.87
N ARG A 81 7.46 -1.11 -11.06
CA ARG A 81 8.86 -1.60 -11.09
C ARG A 81 8.97 -3.05 -10.65
N TRP A 82 8.27 -3.44 -9.59
CA TRP A 82 8.25 -4.83 -9.12
C TRP A 82 7.71 -5.78 -10.18
N ASP A 83 6.63 -5.41 -10.86
CA ASP A 83 6.03 -6.24 -11.92
C ASP A 83 6.93 -6.38 -13.16
N LEU A 84 7.93 -5.52 -13.32
CA LEU A 84 8.91 -5.56 -14.42
C LEU A 84 10.19 -6.36 -14.08
N GLU A 85 10.44 -6.68 -12.81
CA GLU A 85 11.57 -7.54 -12.39
C GLU A 85 11.25 -9.03 -12.54
#